data_AF-A0A2M8PKL1-F1
#
_entry.id   AF-A0A2M8PKL1-F1
#
_cell.length_a   1.000
_cell.length_b   1.000
_cell.length_c   1.000
_cell.angle_alpha   90.00
_cell.angle_beta   90.00
_cell.angle_gamma   90.00
#
_symmetry.space_group_name_H-M   'P 1'
#
loop_
_entity.id
_entity.type
_entity.pdbx_description
1 polymer ?
#
loop_
_entity_poly.entity_id
_entity_poly.type
_entity_poly.pdbx_seq_one_letter_code
_entity_poly.pdbx_strand_id
1 'polypeptide(L)'
;QWADTDDRGLIIGTAAREWIVRPSLSNEVLTPTNAKADPVSAIGSAPVNNVRAENGSIFVQRNRRKQYDIIYSFERDQLKPRDLTITSEHITRGGIAQMSWQQEPLNVIWMRLSDGTMRGLTYYPDENVFAYHRHILGGTDVRVKSLSVIT
;
A
#
# COMPACT_ATOMS: atom_id res chain seq x y z
N GLN A 1 5.15 1.13 -10.59
CA GLN A 1 6.27 0.73 -9.73
C GLN A 1 6.50 1.89 -8.79
N TRP A 2 6.97 1.61 -7.58
CA TRP A 2 7.09 2.60 -6.52
C TRP A 2 8.33 2.28 -5.69
N ALA A 3 8.86 3.31 -5.03
CA ALA A 3 9.95 3.19 -4.07
C ALA A 3 9.64 4.14 -2.92
N ASP A 4 9.85 3.69 -1.70
CA ASP A 4 9.54 4.46 -0.50
C ASP A 4 10.53 4.12 0.62
N THR A 5 10.73 5.07 1.52
CA THR A 5 11.62 4.91 2.67
C THR A 5 10.92 4.15 3.79
N ASP A 6 11.67 3.29 4.46
CA ASP A 6 11.29 2.62 5.70
C ASP A 6 12.45 2.70 6.70
N ASP A 7 12.18 2.53 7.99
CA ASP A 7 13.20 2.59 9.03
C ASP A 7 14.30 1.53 8.83
N ARG A 8 13.99 0.43 8.14
CA ARG A 8 14.93 -0.66 7.85
C ARG A 8 15.66 -0.50 6.52
N GLY A 9 15.29 0.46 5.68
CA GLY A 9 15.89 0.68 4.36
C GLY A 9 14.90 1.18 3.32
N LEU A 10 15.30 1.15 2.05
CA LEU A 10 14.46 1.56 0.93
C LEU A 10 13.61 0.37 0.46
N ILE A 11 12.29 0.49 0.54
CA ILE A 11 11.36 -0.52 0.03
C ILE A 11 11.00 -0.20 -1.42
N ILE A 12 11.02 -1.20 -2.29
CA ILE A 12 10.77 -1.05 -3.72
C ILE A 12 9.73 -2.08 -4.18
N GLY A 13 8.67 -1.58 -4.82
CA GLY A 13 7.64 -2.41 -5.47
C GLY A 13 7.87 -2.55 -6.97
N THR A 14 8.17 -3.78 -7.41
CA THR A 14 8.31 -4.15 -8.82
C THR A 14 7.13 -4.99 -9.30
N ALA A 15 6.98 -5.19 -10.61
CA ALA A 15 5.87 -5.97 -11.16
C ALA A 15 5.82 -7.44 -10.68
N ALA A 16 6.97 -8.00 -10.29
CA ALA A 16 7.08 -9.40 -9.88
C ALA A 16 7.16 -9.58 -8.36
N ARG A 17 7.84 -8.66 -7.66
CA ARG A 17 8.18 -8.79 -6.24
C ARG A 17 8.34 -7.42 -5.55
N GLU A 18 8.26 -7.45 -4.24
CA GLU A 18 8.64 -6.34 -3.36
C GLU A 18 10.03 -6.64 -2.78
N TRP A 19 10.86 -5.61 -2.68
CA TRP A 19 12.24 -5.70 -2.22
C TRP A 19 12.50 -4.68 -1.13
N ILE A 20 13.43 -4.99 -0.23
CA ILE A 20 14.05 -4.01 0.67
C ILE A 20 15.53 -3.92 0.34
N VAL A 21 16.00 -2.70 0.12
CA VAL A 21 17.40 -2.35 -0.12
C VAL A 21 17.95 -1.70 1.14
N ARG A 22 18.98 -2.31 1.72
CA ARG A 22 19.58 -1.88 2.98
C ARG A 22 21.06 -2.25 3.04
N PRO A 23 21.84 -1.66 3.97
CA PRO A 23 23.21 -2.10 4.21
C PRO A 23 23.25 -3.58 4.61
N SER A 24 24.37 -4.24 4.34
CA SER A 24 24.56 -5.67 4.63
C SER A 24 24.56 -5.97 6.13
N LEU A 25 24.97 -5.00 6.95
CA LEU A 25 24.94 -5.06 8.41
C LEU A 25 24.01 -3.97 8.95
N SER A 26 23.32 -4.27 10.07
CA SER A 26 22.48 -3.27 10.74
C SER A 26 23.33 -2.11 11.26
N ASN A 27 22.78 -0.89 11.22
CA ASN A 27 23.40 0.35 11.71
C ASN A 27 24.64 0.83 10.93
N GLU A 28 24.90 0.28 9.73
CA GLU A 28 25.88 0.87 8.82
C GLU A 28 25.26 1.94 7.93
N VAL A 29 26.11 2.85 7.42
CA VAL A 29 25.72 3.75 6.34
C VAL A 29 25.63 2.94 5.04
N LEU A 30 24.62 3.21 4.22
CA LEU A 30 24.49 2.61 2.91
C LEU A 30 25.57 3.15 1.96
N THR A 31 26.37 2.25 1.40
CA THR A 31 27.43 2.53 0.43
C THR A 31 27.25 1.65 -0.81
N PRO A 32 27.83 2.01 -1.97
CA PRO A 32 27.75 1.19 -3.17
C PRO A 32 28.28 -0.25 -2.99
N THR A 33 29.17 -0.48 -2.02
CA THR A 33 29.82 -1.78 -1.80
C THR A 33 29.16 -2.64 -0.74
N ASN A 34 28.27 -2.10 0.09
CA ASN A 34 27.57 -2.86 1.14
C ASN A 34 26.05 -2.94 0.94
N ALA A 35 25.53 -2.48 -0.21
CA ALA A 35 24.10 -2.55 -0.52
C ALA A 35 23.63 -3.99 -0.76
N LYS A 36 22.61 -4.41 -0.03
CA LYS A 36 21.94 -5.70 -0.17
C LYS A 36 20.46 -5.50 -0.47
N ALA A 37 19.94 -6.29 -1.41
CA ALA A 37 18.52 -6.32 -1.75
C ALA A 37 17.92 -7.68 -1.36
N ASP A 38 17.00 -7.68 -0.40
CA ASP A 38 16.29 -8.88 0.05
C ASP A 38 14.82 -8.82 -0.42
N PRO A 39 14.24 -9.91 -0.95
CA PRO A 39 12.84 -9.92 -1.34
C PRO A 39 11.95 -9.93 -0.09
N VAL A 40 10.99 -9.01 -0.02
CA VAL A 40 9.96 -8.95 1.02
C VAL A 40 8.84 -9.95 0.72
N SER A 41 8.48 -10.08 -0.56
CA SER A 41 7.38 -10.93 -0.99
C SER A 41 7.46 -11.31 -2.47
N ALA A 42 6.63 -12.27 -2.91
CA ALA A 42 6.48 -12.67 -4.31
C ALA A 42 5.14 -12.24 -4.95
N ILE A 43 4.47 -11.24 -4.37
CA ILE A 43 3.14 -10.78 -4.79
C ILE A 43 3.23 -9.97 -6.09
N GLY A 44 4.15 -9.01 -6.11
CA GLY A 44 4.32 -8.06 -7.19
C GLY A 44 3.31 -6.92 -7.14
N SER A 45 3.77 -5.73 -7.49
CA SER A 45 3.07 -4.48 -7.37
C SER A 45 2.49 -4.00 -8.71
N ALA A 46 1.27 -3.47 -8.68
CA ALA A 46 0.69 -2.77 -9.82
C ALA A 46 1.43 -1.43 -10.07
N PRO A 47 1.30 -0.84 -11.27
CA PRO A 47 1.78 0.52 -11.53
C PRO A 47 0.84 1.56 -10.89
N VAL A 48 0.73 1.52 -9.57
CA VAL A 48 0.03 2.45 -8.70
C VAL A 48 1.02 2.85 -7.60
N ASN A 49 1.10 4.13 -7.27
CA ASN A 49 1.98 4.60 -6.19
C ASN A 49 1.54 3.94 -4.87
N ASN A 50 2.51 3.57 -4.05
CA ASN A 50 2.21 3.19 -2.69
C ASN A 50 1.73 4.41 -1.90
N VAL A 51 1.13 4.12 -0.76
CA VAL A 51 0.69 5.12 0.21
C VAL A 51 1.37 4.77 1.51
N ARG A 52 2.11 5.72 2.07
CA ARG A 52 2.64 5.60 3.44
C ARG A 52 1.58 6.14 4.39
N ALA A 53 1.10 5.29 5.28
CA ALA A 53 0.14 5.65 6.32
C ALA A 53 0.70 5.24 7.68
N GLU A 54 0.87 6.21 8.56
CA GLU A 54 1.53 6.05 9.85
C GLU A 54 2.89 5.34 9.69
N ASN A 55 2.98 4.07 10.06
CA ASN A 55 4.20 3.26 10.02
C ASN A 55 4.22 2.23 8.86
N GLY A 56 3.11 2.10 8.13
CA GLY A 56 2.93 1.09 7.08
C GLY A 56 3.10 1.65 5.67
N SER A 57 3.63 0.82 4.77
CA SER A 57 3.66 1.09 3.34
C SER A 57 2.61 0.25 2.61
N ILE A 58 1.52 0.89 2.21
CA ILE A 58 0.40 0.23 1.55
C ILE A 58 0.58 0.23 0.04
N PHE A 59 0.52 -0.96 -0.57
CA PHE A 59 0.64 -1.14 -2.02
C PHE A 59 -0.48 -2.00 -2.59
N VAL A 60 -0.62 -1.95 -3.91
CA VAL A 60 -1.62 -2.71 -4.66
C VAL A 60 -0.95 -3.86 -5.41
N GLN A 61 -1.47 -5.07 -5.29
CA GLN A 61 -1.02 -6.24 -6.04
C GLN A 61 -1.07 -6.00 -7.55
N ARG A 62 -0.18 -6.63 -8.33
CA ARG A 62 -0.10 -6.55 -9.80
C ARG A 62 -1.43 -6.69 -10.56
N ASN A 63 -2.38 -7.49 -10.05
CA ASN A 63 -3.71 -7.69 -10.65
C ASN A 63 -4.73 -6.59 -10.26
N ARG A 64 -4.33 -5.61 -9.45
CA ARG A 64 -5.14 -4.51 -8.91
C ARG A 64 -6.28 -4.92 -7.98
N ARG A 65 -6.34 -6.19 -7.54
CA ARG A 65 -7.46 -6.74 -6.76
C ARG A 65 -7.22 -6.75 -5.26
N LYS A 66 -5.98 -6.84 -4.84
CA LYS A 66 -5.61 -6.89 -3.43
C LYS A 66 -4.78 -5.69 -3.04
N GLN A 67 -4.99 -5.22 -1.82
CA GLN A 67 -4.21 -4.17 -1.18
C GLN A 67 -3.49 -4.78 0.01
N TYR A 68 -2.20 -4.49 0.12
CA TYR A 68 -1.33 -5.04 1.14
C TYR A 68 -0.66 -3.91 1.90
N ASP A 69 -0.55 -4.09 3.20
CA ASP A 69 0.26 -3.24 4.07
C ASP A 69 1.55 -3.97 4.44
N ILE A 70 2.70 -3.37 4.16
CA ILE A 70 3.99 -3.94 4.53
C ILE A 70 4.23 -3.66 6.01
N ILE A 71 4.19 -4.72 6.81
CA ILE A 71 4.39 -4.67 8.26
C ILE A 71 5.63 -5.45 8.66
N TYR A 72 6.19 -5.09 9.79
CA TYR A 72 7.26 -5.86 10.41
C TYR A 72 6.71 -7.00 11.27
N SER A 73 7.26 -8.21 11.09
CA SER A 73 6.89 -9.40 11.84
C SER A 73 7.98 -9.74 12.86
N PHE A 74 7.74 -9.43 14.14
CA PHE A 74 8.69 -9.74 15.23
C PHE A 74 9.05 -11.23 15.30
N GLU A 75 8.08 -12.13 15.08
CA GLU A 75 8.29 -13.59 15.12
C GLU A 75 9.33 -14.11 14.12
N ARG A 76 9.47 -13.43 12.97
CA ARG A 76 10.32 -13.87 11.86
C ARG A 76 11.45 -12.90 11.56
N ASP A 77 11.56 -11.82 12.34
CA ASP A 77 12.46 -10.68 12.10
C ASP A 77 12.55 -10.28 10.61
N GLN A 78 11.38 -10.11 9.99
CA GLN A 78 11.30 -9.73 8.59
C GLN A 78 10.07 -8.88 8.29
N LEU A 79 10.17 -8.06 7.23
CA LEU A 79 9.00 -7.43 6.65
C LEU A 79 8.12 -8.49 5.97
N LYS A 80 6.81 -8.34 6.08
CA LYS A 80 5.83 -9.15 5.37
C LYS A 80 4.63 -8.31 4.95
N PRO A 81 4.02 -8.60 3.79
CA PRO A 81 2.76 -7.99 3.40
C PRO A 81 1.59 -8.61 4.18
N ARG A 82 0.74 -7.77 4.78
CA ARG A 82 -0.55 -8.10 5.39
C ARG A 82 -1.67 -7.79 4.39
N ASP A 83 -2.52 -8.77 4.08
CA ASP A 83 -3.65 -8.59 3.15
C ASP A 83 -4.76 -7.79 3.84
N LEU A 84 -4.97 -6.54 3.40
CA LEU A 84 -6.05 -5.70 3.92
C LEU A 84 -7.41 -6.08 3.31
N THR A 85 -7.41 -6.70 2.13
CA THR A 85 -8.63 -7.05 1.38
C THR A 85 -9.28 -8.37 1.79
N ILE A 86 -8.69 -9.12 2.71
CA ILE A 86 -9.13 -10.47 3.09
C ILE A 86 -10.61 -10.54 3.51
N THR A 87 -11.13 -9.51 4.18
CA THR A 87 -12.52 -9.44 4.64
C THR A 87 -13.47 -8.83 3.60
N SER A 88 -12.96 -8.32 2.48
CA SER A 88 -13.72 -7.47 1.54
C SER A 88 -13.24 -7.58 0.09
N GLU A 89 -12.85 -8.78 -0.39
CA GLU A 89 -12.30 -8.98 -1.74
C GLU A 89 -13.19 -8.50 -2.90
N HIS A 90 -14.49 -8.36 -2.64
CA HIS A 90 -15.47 -7.90 -3.61
C HIS A 90 -15.42 -6.39 -3.85
N ILE A 91 -14.89 -5.60 -2.91
CA ILE A 91 -14.99 -4.14 -2.97
C ILE A 91 -14.05 -3.51 -4.00
N THR A 92 -12.92 -4.17 -4.26
CA THR A 92 -11.86 -3.79 -5.19
C THR A 92 -12.00 -4.49 -6.55
N ARG A 93 -13.17 -5.06 -6.86
CA ARG A 93 -13.45 -5.76 -8.13
C ARG A 93 -13.12 -4.95 -9.39
N GLY A 94 -13.39 -3.65 -9.36
CA GLY A 94 -13.07 -2.72 -10.45
C GLY A 94 -11.58 -2.39 -10.61
N GLY A 95 -10.71 -2.96 -9.77
CA GLY A 95 -9.25 -2.80 -9.83
C GLY A 95 -8.78 -1.44 -9.32
N ILE A 96 -7.99 -1.41 -8.25
CA ILE A 96 -7.46 -0.15 -7.69
C ILE A 96 -6.55 0.54 -8.72
N ALA A 97 -6.84 1.80 -8.99
CA ALA A 97 -6.16 2.62 -10.00
C ALA A 97 -5.37 3.79 -9.39
N GLN A 98 -5.76 4.26 -8.21
CA GLN A 98 -5.07 5.30 -7.47
C GLN A 98 -5.41 5.18 -5.99
N MET A 99 -4.49 5.58 -5.13
CA MET A 99 -4.68 5.66 -3.67
C MET A 99 -4.20 7.01 -3.14
N SER A 100 -4.76 7.46 -2.03
CA SER A 100 -4.29 8.63 -1.27
C SER A 100 -4.70 8.48 0.19
N TRP A 101 -3.86 8.94 1.11
CA TRP A 101 -4.11 8.83 2.53
C TRP A 101 -4.56 10.14 3.13
N GLN A 102 -5.60 10.05 3.94
CA GLN A 102 -6.10 11.11 4.79
C GLN A 102 -5.84 10.71 6.24
N GLN A 103 -5.03 11.50 6.94
CA GLN A 103 -4.76 11.30 8.35
C GLN A 103 -5.89 11.88 9.22
N GLU A 104 -6.36 13.08 8.90
CA GLU A 104 -7.36 13.82 9.67
C GLU A 104 -8.60 14.16 8.80
N PRO A 105 -9.83 14.17 9.36
CA PRO A 105 -10.20 13.91 10.76
C PRO A 105 -10.30 12.41 11.12
N LEU A 106 -10.16 11.53 10.14
CA LEU A 106 -10.19 10.08 10.30
C LEU A 106 -9.12 9.46 9.41
N ASN A 107 -8.50 8.39 9.89
CA ASN A 107 -7.47 7.67 9.15
C ASN A 107 -8.13 6.84 8.03
N VAL A 108 -8.10 7.38 6.81
CA VAL A 108 -8.77 6.81 5.63
C VAL A 108 -7.82 6.75 4.45
N ILE A 109 -7.71 5.58 3.85
CA ILE A 109 -7.09 5.40 2.55
C ILE A 109 -8.17 5.47 1.49
N TRP A 110 -8.15 6.54 0.71
CA TRP A 110 -9.03 6.75 -0.43
C TRP A 110 -8.52 6.02 -1.65
N MET A 111 -9.44 5.41 -2.40
CA MET A 111 -9.12 4.66 -3.61
C MET A 111 -10.08 5.04 -4.73
N ARG A 112 -9.52 5.21 -5.93
CA ARG A 112 -10.27 5.19 -7.18
C ARG A 112 -10.06 3.83 -7.84
N LEU A 113 -11.14 3.22 -8.29
CA LEU A 113 -11.09 2.01 -9.10
C LEU A 113 -11.03 2.33 -10.60
N SER A 114 -10.61 1.36 -11.41
CA SER A 114 -10.44 1.54 -12.86
C SER A 114 -11.77 1.74 -13.58
N ASP A 115 -12.88 1.31 -12.98
CA ASP A 115 -14.24 1.58 -13.44
C ASP A 115 -14.72 3.03 -13.18
N GLY A 116 -13.93 3.83 -12.46
CA GLY A 116 -14.25 5.23 -12.12
C GLY A 116 -15.00 5.39 -10.79
N THR A 117 -15.28 4.30 -10.07
CA THR A 117 -15.93 4.36 -8.76
C THR A 117 -14.94 4.64 -7.62
N MET A 118 -15.44 5.16 -6.50
CA MET A 118 -14.64 5.53 -5.32
C MET A 118 -14.90 4.59 -4.15
N ARG A 119 -13.83 4.26 -3.42
CA ARG A 119 -13.85 3.48 -2.18
C ARG A 119 -13.01 4.19 -1.12
N GLY A 120 -13.32 3.95 0.14
CA GLY A 120 -12.44 4.28 1.24
C GLY A 120 -12.17 3.03 2.08
N LEU A 121 -11.03 3.04 2.76
CA LEU A 121 -10.65 2.07 3.76
C LEU A 121 -10.33 2.84 5.04
N THR A 122 -11.16 2.68 6.06
CA THR A 122 -10.81 3.10 7.42
C THR A 122 -9.67 2.21 7.89
N TYR A 123 -8.56 2.83 8.31
CA TYR A 123 -7.29 2.16 8.54
C TYR A 123 -6.77 2.52 9.94
N TYR A 124 -6.93 1.61 10.90
CA TYR A 124 -6.34 1.72 12.24
C TYR A 124 -5.61 0.42 12.55
N PRO A 125 -4.30 0.36 12.24
CA PRO A 125 -3.56 -0.89 12.29
C PRO A 125 -3.34 -1.42 13.70
N ASP A 126 -3.23 -0.53 14.70
CA ASP A 126 -2.98 -0.87 16.10
C ASP A 126 -4.21 -1.48 16.77
N GLU A 127 -5.41 -0.98 16.43
CA GLU A 127 -6.70 -1.52 16.85
C GLU A 127 -7.21 -2.67 15.96
N ASN A 128 -6.46 -3.03 14.92
CA ASN A 128 -6.84 -4.04 13.93
C ASN A 128 -8.19 -3.74 13.25
N VAL A 129 -8.48 -2.46 12.98
CA VAL A 129 -9.70 -2.02 12.30
C VAL A 129 -9.39 -1.68 10.84
N PHE A 130 -9.89 -2.55 9.95
CA PHE A 130 -9.82 -2.37 8.50
C PHE A 130 -11.23 -2.44 7.92
N ALA A 131 -11.86 -1.28 7.74
CA ALA A 131 -13.25 -1.19 7.30
C ALA A 131 -13.37 -0.51 5.94
N TYR A 132 -13.61 -1.35 4.93
CA TYR A 132 -13.89 -0.93 3.57
C TYR A 132 -15.29 -0.36 3.44
N HIS A 133 -15.42 0.74 2.71
CA HIS A 133 -16.70 1.40 2.52
C HIS A 133 -16.81 2.02 1.12
N ARG A 134 -18.03 2.06 0.58
CA ARG A 134 -18.31 2.54 -0.78
C ARG A 134 -18.79 3.98 -0.75
N HIS A 135 -18.29 4.79 -1.68
CA HIS A 135 -18.74 6.17 -1.86
C HIS A 135 -19.34 6.33 -3.25
N ILE A 136 -20.65 6.57 -3.28
CA ILE A 136 -21.40 6.82 -4.50
C ILE A 136 -21.50 8.34 -4.66
N LEU A 137 -20.92 8.86 -5.73
CA LEU A 137 -21.03 10.27 -6.08
C LEU A 137 -22.32 10.50 -6.87
N GLY A 138 -23.03 11.59 -6.60
CA GLY A 138 -24.32 11.87 -7.22
C GLY A 138 -24.21 12.20 -8.71
N GLY A 139 -25.10 11.63 -9.53
CA GLY A 139 -25.17 11.79 -10.99
C GLY A 139 -25.33 10.43 -11.69
N THR A 140 -25.60 10.41 -13.00
CA THR A 140 -25.95 9.19 -13.75
C THR A 140 -24.76 8.43 -14.36
N ASP A 141 -23.66 9.12 -14.69
CA ASP A 141 -22.42 8.52 -15.22
C ASP A 141 -21.18 9.22 -14.64
N VAL A 142 -21.18 9.39 -13.30
CA VAL A 142 -20.05 10.03 -12.63
C VAL A 142 -18.88 9.08 -12.54
N ARG A 143 -17.72 9.57 -12.98
CA ARG A 143 -16.45 8.85 -12.91
C ARG A 143 -15.40 9.72 -12.26
N VAL A 144 -14.84 9.22 -11.16
CA VAL A 144 -13.67 9.83 -10.54
C VAL A 144 -12.49 9.68 -11.50
N LYS A 145 -11.85 10.81 -11.85
CA LYS A 145 -10.66 10.82 -12.73
C LYS A 145 -9.37 10.83 -11.94
N SER A 146 -9.36 11.51 -10.80
CA SER A 146 -8.24 11.59 -9.89
C SER A 146 -8.74 11.80 -8.47
N LEU A 147 -7.91 11.45 -7.51
CA LEU A 147 -8.08 11.80 -6.11
C LEU A 147 -6.77 12.32 -5.53
N SER A 148 -6.87 13.24 -4.57
CA SER A 148 -5.76 13.75 -3.77
C SER A 148 -6.33 14.17 -2.43
N VAL A 149 -5.54 14.01 -1.38
CA VAL A 149 -5.80 14.62 -0.08
C VAL A 149 -4.87 15.81 0.06
N ILE A 150 -5.38 16.89 0.64
CA ILE A 150 -4.57 18.06 1.03
C ILE A 150 -4.34 17.89 2.52
N THR A 151 -3.08 17.73 2.89
CA THR A 151 -2.58 17.70 4.27
C THR A 151 -2.01 19.04 4.67
#